data_AF-A0A2T4YPN8-F1
#
_entry.id   AF-A0A2T4YPN8-F1
#
_cell.length_a   1.000
_cell.length_b   1.000
_cell.length_c   1.000
_cell.angle_alpha   90.00
_cell.angle_beta   90.00
_cell.angle_gamma   90.00
#
_symmetry.space_group_name_H-M   'P 1'
#
loop_
_entity.id
_entity.type
_entity.pdbx_description
1 polymer ?
#
loop_
_entity_poly.entity_id
_entity_poly.type
_entity_poly.pdbx_seq_one_letter_code
_entity_poly.pdbx_strand_id
1 'polypeptide(L)'
;MNEPDADAAYRDSAAAKLLAEGLANAASERGLSQRAIAKQLGYKQSVVLSHMALGRVPIPIERAEQFAETLMLDKQTFLVAVLHQRYPKVDWRSMLSPPRVSNATDDLVESLEAILDGPLDLLSDKQAHVMREVASDKNASNRWLSVHEIPAISLLRSLRPKIWSDGLSPADREAVRQALT
;
A
#
# COMPACT_ATOMS: atom_id res chain seq x y z
N MET A 1 -16.09 -11.84 -31.50
CA MET A 1 -15.86 -11.63 -30.06
C MET A 1 -14.89 -12.73 -29.66
N ASN A 2 -13.59 -12.42 -29.58
CA ASN A 2 -12.56 -13.44 -29.35
C ASN A 2 -12.70 -13.93 -27.91
N GLU A 3 -12.89 -15.25 -27.73
CA GLU A 3 -12.80 -15.90 -26.43
C GLU A 3 -11.43 -15.56 -25.83
N PRO A 4 -11.35 -15.14 -24.54
CA PRO A 4 -10.07 -14.92 -23.91
C PRO A 4 -9.32 -16.25 -23.93
N ASP A 5 -8.14 -16.22 -24.53
CA ASP A 5 -7.21 -17.34 -24.68
C ASP A 5 -7.15 -18.14 -23.37
N ALA A 6 -7.73 -19.34 -23.36
CA ALA A 6 -7.92 -20.17 -22.15
C ALA A 6 -6.59 -20.52 -21.46
N ASP A 7 -5.47 -20.26 -22.14
CA ASP A 7 -4.11 -20.55 -21.72
C ASP A 7 -3.60 -19.65 -20.57
N ALA A 8 -4.31 -18.59 -20.16
CA ALA A 8 -3.84 -17.68 -19.09
C ALA A 8 -4.96 -17.11 -18.18
N ALA A 9 -5.93 -17.93 -17.80
CA ALA A 9 -7.11 -17.52 -17.03
C ALA A 9 -6.82 -16.78 -15.70
N TYR A 10 -5.63 -16.94 -15.11
CA TYR A 10 -5.25 -16.37 -13.81
C TYR A 10 -4.08 -15.38 -13.87
N ARG A 11 -3.70 -14.91 -15.06
CA ARG A 11 -2.50 -14.08 -15.28
C ARG A 11 -2.42 -12.88 -14.33
N ASP A 12 -3.55 -12.21 -14.10
CA ASP A 12 -3.60 -11.00 -13.29
C ASP A 12 -3.89 -11.24 -11.81
N SER A 13 -4.05 -12.51 -11.40
CA SER A 13 -4.33 -12.86 -10.02
C SER A 13 -3.19 -12.48 -9.08
N ALA A 14 -3.53 -11.95 -7.90
CA ALA A 14 -2.55 -11.61 -6.87
C ALA A 14 -1.66 -12.82 -6.50
N ALA A 15 -2.23 -14.03 -6.50
CA ALA A 15 -1.50 -15.25 -6.20
C ALA A 15 -0.39 -15.55 -7.23
N ALA A 16 -0.68 -15.39 -8.52
CA ALA A 16 0.31 -15.59 -9.58
C ALA A 16 1.43 -14.55 -9.49
N LYS A 17 1.10 -13.28 -9.22
CA LYS A 17 2.06 -12.19 -9.03
C LYS A 17 2.99 -12.45 -7.83
N LEU A 18 2.42 -12.77 -6.66
CA LEU A 18 3.18 -13.10 -5.45
C LEU A 18 4.09 -14.31 -5.67
N LEU A 19 3.61 -15.33 -6.38
CA LEU A 19 4.42 -16.51 -6.72
C LEU A 19 5.58 -16.14 -7.65
N ALA A 20 5.31 -15.34 -8.70
CA ALA A 20 6.34 -14.89 -9.64
C ALA A 20 7.42 -14.06 -8.94
N GLU A 21 7.01 -13.15 -8.06
CA GLU A 21 7.89 -12.35 -7.22
C GLU A 21 8.72 -13.22 -6.27
N GLY A 22 8.08 -14.14 -5.55
CA GLY A 22 8.78 -15.08 -4.66
C GLY A 22 9.83 -15.94 -5.38
N LEU A 23 9.55 -16.35 -6.62
CA LEU A 23 10.52 -17.06 -7.46
C LEU A 23 11.67 -16.16 -7.92
N ALA A 24 11.39 -14.90 -8.29
CA ALA A 24 12.40 -13.94 -8.67
C ALA A 24 13.34 -13.61 -7.49
N ASN A 25 12.78 -13.38 -6.30
CA ASN A 25 13.55 -13.12 -5.07
C ASN A 25 14.38 -14.34 -4.66
N ALA A 26 13.83 -15.56 -4.78
CA ALA A 26 14.60 -16.77 -4.53
C ALA A 26 15.79 -16.92 -5.49
N ALA A 27 15.66 -16.49 -6.74
CA ALA A 27 16.73 -16.52 -7.71
C ALA A 27 17.80 -15.44 -7.44
N SER A 28 17.39 -14.20 -7.13
CA SER A 28 18.31 -13.08 -6.91
C SER A 28 19.03 -13.15 -5.56
N GLU A 29 18.31 -13.45 -4.47
CA GLU A 29 18.85 -13.38 -3.11
C GLU A 29 19.50 -14.70 -2.67
N ARG A 30 18.92 -15.83 -3.08
CA ARG A 30 19.35 -17.17 -2.63
C ARG A 30 20.04 -17.97 -3.72
N GLY A 31 20.14 -17.44 -4.95
CA GLY A 31 20.72 -18.14 -6.09
C GLY A 31 19.97 -19.42 -6.48
N LEU A 32 18.73 -19.59 -6.03
CA LEU A 32 17.97 -20.82 -6.24
C LEU A 32 17.33 -20.81 -7.62
N SER A 33 17.68 -21.80 -8.44
CA SER A 33 16.99 -22.00 -9.72
C SER A 33 15.55 -22.48 -9.50
N GLN A 34 14.66 -22.15 -10.43
CA GLN A 34 13.28 -22.64 -10.45
C GLN A 34 13.20 -24.18 -10.41
N ARG A 35 14.21 -24.88 -10.94
CA ARG A 35 14.34 -26.35 -10.85
C ARG A 35 14.63 -26.83 -9.43
N ALA A 36 15.51 -26.13 -8.71
CA ALA A 36 15.82 -26.46 -7.33
C ALA A 36 14.58 -26.26 -6.43
N ILE A 37 13.88 -25.16 -6.62
CA ILE A 37 12.63 -24.86 -5.89
C ILE A 37 11.54 -25.90 -6.21
N ALA A 38 11.37 -26.25 -7.49
CA ALA A 38 10.43 -27.29 -7.89
C ALA A 38 10.72 -28.63 -7.20
N LYS A 39 12.00 -29.01 -7.11
CA LYS A 39 12.43 -30.23 -6.41
C LYS A 39 12.12 -30.16 -4.91
N GLN A 40 12.37 -29.03 -4.25
CA GLN A 40 12.03 -28.83 -2.83
C GLN A 40 10.52 -28.94 -2.59
N LEU A 41 9.73 -28.40 -3.51
CA LEU A 41 8.28 -28.51 -3.53
C LEU A 41 7.80 -29.86 -4.11
N GLY A 42 8.64 -30.88 -4.28
CA GLY A 42 8.24 -32.21 -4.74
C GLY A 42 7.64 -32.27 -6.15
N TYR A 43 7.83 -31.25 -6.99
CA TYR A 43 7.43 -31.26 -8.39
C TYR A 43 8.51 -31.90 -9.26
N LYS A 44 8.10 -32.85 -10.13
CA LYS A 44 8.98 -33.51 -11.09
C LYS A 44 9.52 -32.55 -12.17
N GLN A 45 8.76 -31.52 -12.51
CA GLN A 45 9.07 -30.58 -13.58
C GLN A 45 8.90 -29.14 -13.09
N SER A 46 9.90 -28.28 -13.36
CA SER A 46 9.86 -26.86 -12.98
C SER A 46 8.87 -26.03 -13.80
N VAL A 47 8.47 -26.52 -14.97
CA VAL A 47 7.49 -25.86 -15.85
C VAL A 47 6.17 -25.61 -15.13
N VAL A 48 5.80 -26.51 -14.22
CA VAL A 48 4.59 -26.39 -13.40
C VAL A 48 4.60 -25.10 -12.55
N LEU A 49 5.76 -24.70 -12.02
CA LEU A 49 5.93 -23.43 -11.30
C LEU A 49 5.78 -22.22 -12.24
N SER A 50 6.35 -22.30 -13.44
CA SER A 50 6.22 -21.25 -14.45
C SER A 50 4.77 -21.07 -14.89
N HIS A 51 4.04 -22.17 -15.12
CA HIS A 51 2.62 -22.12 -15.45
C HIS A 51 1.78 -21.47 -14.34
N MET A 52 2.07 -21.75 -13.06
CA MET A 52 1.40 -21.07 -11.96
C MET A 52 1.75 -19.59 -11.90
N ALA A 53 3.04 -19.24 -12.04
CA ALA A 53 3.52 -17.85 -11.97
C ALA A 53 2.99 -16.98 -13.11
N LEU A 54 2.79 -17.57 -14.29
CA LEU A 54 2.17 -16.92 -15.45
C LEU A 54 0.63 -16.94 -15.40
N GLY A 55 0.04 -17.57 -14.39
CA GLY A 55 -1.40 -17.69 -14.22
C GLY A 55 -2.09 -18.57 -15.26
N ARG A 56 -1.36 -19.52 -15.88
CA ARG A 56 -1.94 -20.55 -16.76
C ARG A 56 -2.73 -21.59 -15.98
N VAL A 57 -2.25 -21.92 -14.78
CA VAL A 57 -2.87 -22.89 -13.88
C VAL A 57 -2.98 -22.28 -12.49
N PRO A 58 -4.04 -22.61 -11.73
CA PRO A 58 -4.21 -22.09 -10.39
C PRO A 58 -3.21 -22.75 -9.42
N ILE A 59 -2.87 -22.03 -8.36
CA ILE A 59 -2.03 -22.55 -7.27
C ILE A 59 -2.89 -23.52 -6.42
N PRO A 60 -2.38 -24.71 -6.05
CA PRO A 60 -3.10 -25.63 -5.15
C PRO A 60 -3.23 -25.02 -3.74
N ILE A 61 -4.46 -24.97 -3.20
CA ILE A 61 -4.71 -24.43 -1.85
C ILE A 61 -3.97 -25.27 -0.81
N GLU A 62 -3.98 -26.59 -0.98
CA GLU A 62 -3.39 -27.58 -0.07
C GLU A 62 -1.88 -27.43 0.06
N ARG A 63 -1.25 -26.73 -0.88
CA ARG A 63 0.20 -26.51 -0.92
C ARG A 63 0.59 -25.06 -0.65
N ALA A 64 -0.39 -24.16 -0.47
CA ALA A 64 -0.15 -22.72 -0.36
C ALA A 64 0.82 -22.39 0.79
N GLU A 65 0.70 -23.06 1.94
CA GLU A 65 1.63 -22.89 3.05
C GLU A 65 3.06 -23.31 2.68
N GLN A 66 3.23 -24.47 2.07
CA GLN A 66 4.55 -24.96 1.65
C GLN A 66 5.23 -24.02 0.64
N PHE A 67 4.43 -23.44 -0.28
CA PHE A 67 4.90 -22.42 -1.20
C PHE A 67 5.37 -21.17 -0.47
N ALA A 68 4.57 -20.67 0.47
CA ALA A 68 4.90 -19.47 1.24
C ALA A 68 6.18 -19.67 2.06
N GLU A 69 6.36 -20.82 2.71
CA GLU A 69 7.59 -21.13 3.46
C GLU A 69 8.81 -21.21 2.54
N THR A 70 8.70 -21.95 1.44
CA THR A 70 9.83 -22.15 0.52
C THR A 70 10.25 -20.85 -0.15
N LEU A 71 9.28 -20.00 -0.49
CA LEU A 71 9.50 -18.74 -1.19
C LEU A 71 9.66 -17.54 -0.24
N MET A 72 9.58 -17.74 1.08
CA MET A 72 9.64 -16.69 2.10
C MET A 72 8.58 -15.59 1.88
N LEU A 73 7.38 -16.00 1.49
CA LEU A 73 6.22 -15.11 1.35
C LEU A 73 5.46 -15.03 2.68
N ASP A 74 4.74 -13.93 2.89
CA ASP A 74 3.80 -13.84 4.00
C ASP A 74 2.68 -14.90 3.84
N LYS A 75 2.57 -15.82 4.80
CA LYS A 75 1.67 -16.98 4.74
C LYS A 75 0.21 -16.55 4.61
N GLN A 76 -0.23 -15.56 5.38
CA GLN A 76 -1.61 -15.13 5.41
C GLN A 76 -2.00 -14.43 4.10
N THR A 77 -1.18 -13.49 3.65
CA THR A 77 -1.38 -12.76 2.40
C THR A 77 -1.40 -13.71 1.21
N PHE A 78 -0.45 -14.65 1.16
CA PHE A 78 -0.38 -15.62 0.07
C PHE A 78 -1.57 -16.58 0.07
N LEU A 79 -1.97 -17.11 1.23
CA LEU A 79 -3.15 -17.99 1.35
C LEU A 79 -4.43 -17.28 0.89
N VAL A 80 -4.67 -16.05 1.35
CA VAL A 80 -5.84 -15.26 0.93
C VAL A 80 -5.83 -15.03 -0.58
N ALA A 81 -4.66 -14.74 -1.16
CA ALA A 81 -4.54 -14.58 -2.61
C ALA A 81 -4.88 -15.88 -3.36
N VAL A 82 -4.42 -17.04 -2.89
CA VAL A 82 -4.72 -18.35 -3.49
C VAL A 82 -6.21 -18.70 -3.36
N LEU A 83 -6.85 -18.37 -2.24
CA LEU A 83 -8.29 -18.57 -2.05
C LEU A 83 -9.10 -17.69 -3.00
N HIS A 84 -8.74 -16.41 -3.12
CA HIS A 84 -9.38 -15.47 -4.04
C HIS A 84 -9.20 -15.88 -5.51
N GLN A 85 -8.07 -16.53 -5.86
CA GLN A 85 -7.84 -17.03 -7.21
C GLN A 85 -8.89 -18.09 -7.64
N ARG A 86 -9.39 -18.91 -6.70
CA ARG A 86 -10.38 -19.97 -6.99
C ARG A 86 -11.81 -19.55 -6.72
N TYR A 87 -12.01 -18.67 -5.74
CA TYR A 87 -13.33 -18.19 -5.33
C TYR A 87 -13.33 -16.65 -5.28
N PRO A 88 -13.29 -15.98 -6.45
CA PRO A 88 -13.15 -14.52 -6.52
C PRO A 88 -14.39 -13.76 -6.02
N LYS A 89 -15.52 -14.44 -5.84
CA LYS A 89 -16.76 -13.85 -5.32
C LYS A 89 -16.84 -13.85 -3.80
N VAL A 90 -15.90 -14.49 -3.12
CA VAL A 90 -15.87 -14.59 -1.66
C VAL A 90 -14.88 -13.57 -1.13
N ASP A 91 -15.33 -12.73 -0.20
CA ASP A 91 -14.46 -11.79 0.49
C ASP A 91 -13.68 -12.48 1.61
N TRP A 92 -12.63 -13.20 1.23
CA TRP A 92 -11.76 -13.91 2.17
C TRP A 92 -11.03 -12.98 3.15
N ARG A 93 -10.81 -11.71 2.78
CA ARG A 93 -10.09 -10.75 3.63
C ARG A 93 -10.89 -10.41 4.87
N SER A 94 -12.20 -10.16 4.72
CA SER A 94 -13.07 -9.92 5.88
C SER A 94 -13.32 -11.18 6.70
N MET A 95 -13.42 -12.36 6.06
CA MET A 95 -13.68 -13.63 6.76
C MET A 95 -12.49 -14.17 7.56
N LEU A 96 -11.25 -13.98 7.08
CA LEU A 96 -10.03 -14.53 7.68
C LEU A 96 -9.22 -13.51 8.47
N SER A 97 -9.62 -12.24 8.44
CA SER A 97 -9.08 -11.28 9.40
C SER A 97 -9.63 -11.63 10.78
N PRO A 98 -8.79 -11.71 11.83
CA PRO A 98 -9.31 -11.76 13.19
C PRO A 98 -10.23 -10.53 13.39
N PRO A 99 -11.28 -10.61 14.25
CA PRO A 99 -12.04 -9.44 14.65
C PRO A 99 -11.03 -8.42 15.19
N ARG A 100 -10.75 -7.40 14.38
CA ARG A 100 -9.70 -6.42 14.68
C ARG A 100 -10.17 -5.68 15.92
N VAL A 101 -9.47 -5.86 17.03
CA VAL A 101 -9.34 -4.79 18.02
C VAL A 101 -8.74 -3.63 17.22
N SER A 102 -9.49 -2.54 17.12
CA SER A 102 -9.24 -1.37 16.26
C SER A 102 -7.75 -1.04 16.13
N ASN A 103 -7.18 -1.34 14.96
CA ASN A 103 -5.86 -0.84 14.58
C ASN A 103 -6.08 0.57 14.02
N ALA A 104 -5.46 1.58 14.64
CA ALA A 104 -5.57 3.01 14.34
C ALA A 104 -5.31 3.42 12.87
N THR A 105 -4.83 2.50 12.03
CA THR A 105 -4.56 2.73 10.60
C THR A 105 -5.79 2.54 9.70
N ASP A 106 -6.69 1.60 10.01
CA ASP A 106 -7.98 1.50 9.30
C ASP A 106 -8.85 2.70 9.65
N ASP A 107 -8.80 3.11 10.92
CA ASP A 107 -9.52 4.27 11.44
C ASP A 107 -9.08 5.56 10.74
N LEU A 108 -7.80 5.68 10.37
CA LEU A 108 -7.30 6.84 9.62
C LEU A 108 -7.81 6.86 8.18
N VAL A 109 -7.76 5.73 7.47
CA VAL A 109 -8.24 5.67 6.07
C VAL A 109 -9.75 5.91 6.04
N GLU A 110 -10.51 5.23 6.89
CA GLU A 110 -11.96 5.37 7.00
C GLU A 110 -12.36 6.79 7.42
N SER A 111 -11.65 7.40 8.38
CA SER A 111 -11.92 8.79 8.78
C SER A 111 -11.57 9.81 7.69
N LEU A 112 -10.50 9.60 6.92
CA LEU A 112 -10.16 10.49 5.81
C LEU A 112 -11.17 10.36 4.67
N GLU A 113 -11.62 9.14 4.34
CA GLU A 113 -12.65 8.91 3.33
C GLU A 113 -14.02 9.47 3.76
N ALA A 114 -14.34 9.41 5.06
CA ALA A 114 -15.53 10.05 5.61
C ALA A 114 -15.46 11.59 5.52
N ILE A 115 -14.29 12.20 5.71
CA ILE A 115 -14.09 13.65 5.56
C ILE A 115 -14.18 14.06 4.07
N LEU A 116 -13.69 13.22 3.17
CA LEU A 116 -13.75 13.43 1.72
C LEU A 116 -15.12 13.14 1.09
N ASP A 117 -16.03 12.51 1.85
CA ASP A 117 -17.31 11.98 1.35
C ASP A 117 -17.12 11.07 0.11
N GLY A 118 -16.06 10.25 0.16
CA GLY A 118 -15.66 9.40 -0.96
C GLY A 118 -14.27 8.78 -0.80
N PRO A 119 -13.91 7.81 -1.67
CA PRO A 119 -12.63 7.13 -1.59
C PRO A 119 -11.45 8.07 -1.83
N LEU A 120 -10.29 7.78 -1.23
CA LEU A 120 -9.05 8.56 -1.42
C LEU A 120 -8.60 8.64 -2.89
N ASP A 121 -9.05 7.71 -3.73
CA ASP A 121 -8.81 7.71 -5.18
C ASP A 121 -9.48 8.89 -5.91
N LEU A 122 -10.42 9.60 -5.28
CA LEU A 122 -11.06 10.80 -5.82
C LEU A 122 -10.32 12.10 -5.49
N LEU A 123 -9.18 12.03 -4.79
CA LEU A 123 -8.36 13.19 -4.52
C LEU A 123 -7.93 13.87 -5.84
N SER A 124 -8.11 15.19 -5.91
CA SER A 124 -7.56 15.96 -7.03
C SER A 124 -6.03 15.90 -7.02
N ASP A 125 -5.39 16.09 -8.18
CA ASP A 125 -3.92 16.08 -8.31
C ASP A 125 -3.24 17.03 -7.31
N LYS A 126 -3.87 18.18 -7.03
CA LYS A 126 -3.38 19.16 -6.05
C LYS A 126 -3.44 18.63 -4.62
N GLN A 127 -4.54 17.97 -4.25
CA GLN A 127 -4.69 17.39 -2.92
C GLN A 127 -3.79 16.17 -2.73
N ALA A 128 -3.66 15.31 -3.75
CA ALA A 128 -2.75 14.18 -3.73
C ALA A 128 -1.29 14.63 -3.60
N HIS A 129 -0.90 15.73 -4.28
CA HIS A 129 0.42 16.33 -4.13
C HIS A 129 0.69 16.81 -2.70
N VAL A 130 -0.27 17.54 -2.10
CA VAL A 130 -0.21 17.98 -0.70
C VAL A 130 -0.09 16.81 0.27
N MET A 131 -0.88 15.76 0.10
CA MET A 131 -0.83 14.56 0.95
C MET A 131 0.53 13.86 0.87
N ARG A 132 1.16 13.83 -0.31
CA ARG A 132 2.52 13.30 -0.48
C ARG A 132 3.58 14.17 0.20
N GLU A 133 3.45 15.49 0.16
CA GLU A 133 4.34 16.39 0.92
C GLU A 133 4.22 16.15 2.43
N VAL A 134 2.99 16.07 2.94
CA VAL A 134 2.70 15.79 4.36
C VAL A 134 3.30 14.45 4.79
N ALA A 135 3.09 13.40 4.01
CA ALA A 135 3.62 12.07 4.32
C ALA A 135 5.16 11.99 4.26
N SER A 136 5.79 12.85 3.46
CA SER A 136 7.25 12.88 3.29
C SER A 136 7.96 13.70 4.38
N ASP A 137 7.24 14.56 5.10
CA ASP A 137 7.79 15.41 6.15
C ASP A 137 7.64 14.76 7.54
N LYS A 138 8.77 14.40 8.14
CA LYS A 138 8.81 13.80 9.49
C LYS A 138 8.29 14.73 10.59
N ASN A 139 8.25 16.04 10.34
CA ASN A 139 7.75 17.06 11.25
C ASN A 139 6.59 17.86 10.63
N ALA A 140 5.70 17.18 9.88
CA ALA A 140 4.57 17.82 9.22
C ALA A 140 3.75 18.71 10.16
N SER A 141 3.59 18.32 11.44
CA SER A 141 2.88 19.11 12.46
C SER A 141 3.47 20.50 12.73
N ASN A 142 4.76 20.73 12.45
CA ASN A 142 5.41 22.03 12.65
C ASN A 142 5.34 22.93 11.40
N ARG A 143 5.14 22.34 10.22
CA ARG A 143 5.09 23.05 8.94
C ARG A 143 3.65 23.41 8.54
N TRP A 144 2.69 22.59 8.94
CA TRP A 144 1.30 22.72 8.56
C TRP A 144 0.49 23.35 9.67
N LEU A 145 -0.33 24.34 9.30
CA LEU A 145 -1.18 25.07 10.25
C LEU A 145 -2.36 24.21 10.67
N SER A 146 -2.54 24.03 11.97
CA SER A 146 -3.77 23.51 12.53
C SER A 146 -4.95 24.47 12.27
N VAL A 147 -6.18 23.95 12.38
CA VAL A 147 -7.40 24.75 12.22
C VAL A 147 -7.43 25.94 13.19
N HIS A 148 -6.80 25.81 14.36
CA HIS A 148 -6.73 26.87 15.37
C HIS A 148 -5.68 27.94 15.06
N GLU A 149 -4.68 27.63 14.23
CA GLU A 149 -3.64 28.59 13.81
C GLU A 149 -4.05 29.39 12.57
N ILE A 150 -5.02 28.91 11.79
CA ILE A 150 -5.50 29.57 10.57
C ILE A 150 -5.93 31.03 10.83
N PRO A 151 -6.71 31.36 11.88
CA PRO A 151 -7.13 32.74 12.13
C PRO A 151 -5.93 33.68 12.40
N ALA A 152 -4.97 33.22 13.22
CA ALA A 152 -3.79 33.99 13.57
C ALA A 152 -2.90 34.25 12.34
N ILE A 153 -2.65 33.22 11.53
CA ILE A 153 -1.84 33.37 10.31
C ILE A 153 -2.59 34.14 9.21
N SER A 154 -3.92 34.02 9.12
CA SER A 154 -4.72 34.81 8.18
C SER A 154 -4.64 36.31 8.52
N LEU A 155 -4.75 36.65 9.81
CA LEU A 155 -4.52 38.01 10.30
C LEU A 155 -3.08 38.47 10.03
N LEU A 156 -2.09 37.61 10.27
CA LEU A 156 -0.69 37.93 10.01
C LEU A 156 -0.43 38.20 8.51
N ARG A 157 -1.04 37.42 7.62
CA ARG A 157 -0.95 37.58 6.15
C ARG A 157 -1.67 38.84 5.67
N SER A 158 -2.78 39.24 6.29
CA SER A 158 -3.46 40.48 5.94
C SER A 158 -2.64 41.71 6.37
N LEU A 159 -2.00 41.65 7.54
CA LEU A 159 -1.14 42.72 8.06
C LEU A 159 0.25 42.79 7.40
N ARG A 160 0.75 41.66 6.89
CA ARG A 160 2.05 41.54 6.21
C ARG A 160 1.92 40.65 4.96
N PRO A 161 1.47 41.21 3.82
CA PRO A 161 1.22 40.44 2.60
C PRO A 161 2.45 39.76 1.98
N LYS A 162 3.68 40.21 2.31
CA LYS A 162 4.95 39.64 1.82
C LYS A 162 5.52 38.51 2.69
N ILE A 163 4.81 38.12 3.74
CA ILE A 163 5.31 37.12 4.70
C ILE A 163 5.57 35.75 4.08
N TRP A 164 4.88 35.41 2.99
CA TRP A 164 5.05 34.13 2.29
C TRP A 164 6.35 34.06 1.47
N SER A 165 6.94 35.21 1.09
CA SER A 165 8.20 35.28 0.35
C SER A 165 9.38 35.67 1.23
N ASP A 166 9.18 36.68 2.10
CA ASP A 166 10.27 37.34 2.83
C ASP A 166 10.32 36.92 4.31
N GLY A 167 9.30 36.19 4.77
CA GLY A 167 9.10 35.87 6.19
C GLY A 167 8.76 37.10 7.04
N LEU A 168 8.77 36.93 8.36
CA LEU A 168 8.65 38.05 9.30
C LEU A 168 9.99 38.78 9.45
N SER A 169 9.95 40.12 9.47
CA SER A 169 11.12 40.95 9.76
C SER A 169 11.62 40.74 11.20
N PRO A 170 12.90 41.00 11.50
CA PRO A 170 13.42 40.85 12.87
C PRO A 170 12.66 41.68 13.91
N ALA A 171 12.25 42.91 13.54
CA ALA A 171 11.46 43.78 14.40
C ALA A 171 10.04 43.23 14.66
N ASP A 172 9.38 42.70 13.62
CA ASP A 172 8.05 42.09 13.79
C ASP A 172 8.13 40.80 14.63
N ARG A 173 9.20 40.01 14.51
CA ARG A 173 9.43 38.81 15.35
C ARG A 173 9.59 39.19 16.83
N GLU A 174 10.31 40.26 17.11
CA GLU A 174 10.46 40.76 18.49
C GLU A 174 9.13 41.25 19.06
N ALA A 175 8.35 42.01 18.28
CA ALA A 175 7.04 42.49 18.69
C ALA A 175 6.06 41.34 18.98
N VAL A 176 6.05 40.30 18.14
CA VAL A 176 5.25 39.09 18.38
C VAL A 176 5.70 38.37 19.65
N ARG A 177 7.02 38.27 19.89
CA ARG A 177 7.55 37.65 21.12
C ARG A 177 7.10 38.40 22.36
N GLN A 178 7.22 39.74 22.37
CA GLN A 178 6.80 40.56 23.49
C GLN A 178 5.28 40.54 23.75
N ALA A 179 4.47 40.30 22.72
CA ALA A 179 3.02 40.24 22.86
C ALA A 179 2.49 38.87 23.34
N LEU A 180 3.27 37.79 23.13
CA LEU A 180 2.87 36.42 23.42
C LEU A 180 3.62 35.78 24.60
N THR A 181 4.61 36.48 25.17
CA THR A 181 5.36 36.08 26.37
C THR A 181 4.99 37.02 27.51
#